data_AF-A0A2H6JQ31-F1
#
_entry.id   AF-A0A2H6JQ31-F1
#
_cell.length_a   1.000
_cell.length_b   1.000
_cell.length_c   1.000
_cell.angle_alpha   90.00
_cell.angle_beta   90.00
_cell.angle_gamma   90.00
#
_symmetry.space_group_name_H-M   'P 1'
#
loop_
_entity.id
_entity.type
_entity.pdbx_description
1 polymer ?
#
loop_
_entity_poly.entity_id
_entity_poly.type
_entity_poly.pdbx_seq_one_letter_code
_entity_poly.pdbx_strand_id
1 'polypeptide(L)'
;MNGSERSRKREKIKRMPGWNVHWACVRFMQCYKIFLGNSAKLIQYSLNPPNMHYNLLPDIKTRIQKNALDCEVARLIHNYVASAKTLVDVSRRYSRKYLNPDLKAKYDKKVSDTFAKDPCSKIVHKLRNFMLHVDMPSISSQINILTGSSSYLSLPPEKLLKWNGWNNIEKEHLETLSSKNETIVVHKFFQEYTNKVLIITNFLLGGIADTNKKELSEIYDLHDRILEGVKADNYITDPLFVHFFSRNEQYTEDGDIISIFQDYA
;
A
#
# COMPACT_ATOMS: atom_id res chain seq x y z
N MET A 1 13.94 -35.76 16.59
CA MET A 1 14.75 -35.75 15.35
C MET A 1 16.16 -35.22 15.65
N ASN A 2 17.22 -35.95 15.28
CA ASN A 2 18.60 -35.50 15.54
C ASN A 2 18.96 -34.28 14.67
N GLY A 3 19.94 -33.47 15.08
CA GLY A 3 20.29 -32.21 14.41
C GLY A 3 20.68 -32.36 12.93
N SER A 4 21.39 -33.44 12.58
CA SER A 4 21.81 -33.75 11.20
C SER A 4 20.61 -34.01 10.28
N GLU A 5 19.61 -34.75 10.76
CA GLU A 5 18.38 -35.03 10.02
C GLU A 5 17.55 -33.75 9.80
N ARG A 6 17.49 -32.84 10.78
CA ARG A 6 16.80 -31.54 10.62
C ARG A 6 17.47 -30.70 9.53
N SER A 7 18.81 -30.61 9.57
CA SER A 7 19.58 -29.85 8.58
C SER A 7 19.37 -30.39 7.17
N ARG A 8 19.35 -31.71 6.99
CA ARG A 8 19.06 -32.34 5.69
C ARG A 8 17.65 -32.03 5.19
N LYS A 9 16.63 -32.06 6.05
CA LYS A 9 15.25 -31.71 5.68
C LYS A 9 15.10 -30.22 5.34
N ARG A 10 15.77 -29.32 6.08
CA ARG A 10 15.81 -27.88 5.76
C ARG A 10 16.44 -27.63 4.39
N GLU A 11 17.54 -28.30 4.08
CA GLU A 11 18.20 -28.18 2.78
C GLU A 11 17.33 -28.75 1.65
N LYS A 12 16.57 -29.81 1.93
CA LYS A 12 15.55 -30.33 1.00
C LYS A 12 14.46 -29.28 0.71
N ILE A 13 13.91 -28.60 1.73
CA ILE A 13 12.90 -27.54 1.55
C ILE A 13 13.39 -26.46 0.58
N LYS A 14 14.63 -25.98 0.74
CA LYS A 14 15.18 -24.91 -0.12
C LYS A 14 15.24 -25.26 -1.60
N ARG A 15 15.28 -26.56 -1.93
CA ARG A 15 15.34 -27.07 -3.30
C ARG A 15 13.97 -27.36 -3.90
N MET A 16 12.91 -27.27 -3.10
CA MET A 16 11.54 -27.53 -3.56
C MET A 16 10.97 -26.30 -4.30
N PRO A 17 10.12 -26.48 -5.32
CA PRO A 17 9.51 -25.38 -6.07
C PRO A 17 8.80 -24.35 -5.18
N GLY A 18 8.10 -24.81 -4.14
CA GLY A 18 7.36 -23.97 -3.20
C GLY A 18 8.22 -22.96 -2.44
N TRP A 19 9.52 -23.23 -2.26
CA TRP A 19 10.43 -22.31 -1.57
C TRP A 19 10.50 -20.96 -2.28
N ASN A 20 10.61 -20.97 -3.61
CA ASN A 20 10.69 -19.75 -4.40
C ASN A 20 9.37 -18.97 -4.38
N VAL A 21 8.24 -19.67 -4.32
CA VAL A 21 6.92 -19.06 -4.23
C VAL A 21 6.72 -18.43 -2.85
N HIS A 22 7.02 -19.16 -1.77
CA HIS A 22 6.93 -18.65 -0.40
C HIS A 22 7.71 -17.34 -0.24
N TRP A 23 8.99 -17.32 -0.63
CA TRP A 23 9.81 -16.12 -0.52
C TRP A 23 9.37 -15.00 -1.46
N ALA A 24 8.71 -15.32 -2.57
CA ALA A 24 8.06 -14.31 -3.37
C ALA A 24 6.92 -13.67 -2.57
N CYS A 25 6.01 -14.45 -1.99
CA CYS A 25 4.93 -13.94 -1.15
C CYS A 25 5.47 -13.09 0.02
N VAL A 26 6.54 -13.53 0.70
CA VAL A 26 7.21 -12.76 1.77
C VAL A 26 7.63 -11.37 1.27
N ARG A 27 8.38 -11.31 0.17
CA ARG A 27 8.88 -10.04 -0.39
C ARG A 27 7.76 -9.16 -0.90
N PHE A 28 6.74 -9.75 -1.52
CA PHE A 28 5.56 -9.03 -1.95
C PHE A 28 4.86 -8.37 -0.76
N MET A 29 4.69 -9.12 0.33
CA MET A 29 4.11 -8.64 1.58
C MET A 29 4.94 -7.54 2.24
N GLN A 30 6.27 -7.58 2.12
CA GLN A 30 7.12 -6.46 2.56
C GLN A 30 6.81 -5.18 1.78
N CYS A 31 6.74 -5.24 0.44
CA CYS A 31 6.36 -4.09 -0.37
C CYS A 31 4.96 -3.56 0.00
N TYR A 32 4.02 -4.48 0.23
CA TYR A 32 2.68 -4.15 0.64
C TYR A 32 2.62 -3.47 2.02
N LYS A 33 3.33 -4.01 3.03
CA LYS A 33 3.44 -3.40 4.36
C LYS A 33 4.09 -2.02 4.33
N ILE A 34 5.11 -1.82 3.48
CA ILE A 34 5.72 -0.49 3.28
C ILE A 34 4.68 0.50 2.74
N PHE A 35 3.89 0.09 1.74
CA PHE A 35 2.81 0.93 1.22
C PHE A 35 1.76 1.24 2.30
N LEU A 36 1.27 0.25 3.04
CA LEU A 36 0.30 0.45 4.11
C LEU A 36 0.84 1.36 5.22
N GLY A 37 2.08 1.18 5.66
CA GLY A 37 2.70 2.04 6.67
C GLY A 37 2.80 3.49 6.22
N ASN A 38 3.16 3.72 4.95
CA ASN A 38 3.17 5.08 4.38
C ASN A 38 1.75 5.67 4.25
N SER A 39 0.77 4.84 3.86
CA SER A 39 -0.65 5.22 3.82
C SER A 39 -1.18 5.64 5.18
N ALA A 40 -0.97 4.81 6.19
CA ALA A 40 -1.43 5.07 7.55
C ALA A 40 -0.85 6.38 8.08
N LYS A 41 0.46 6.59 7.91
CA LYS A 41 1.13 7.84 8.33
C LYS A 41 0.56 9.06 7.63
N LEU A 42 0.38 9.02 6.31
CA LEU A 42 -0.18 10.15 5.55
C LEU A 42 -1.62 10.46 5.97
N ILE A 43 -2.46 9.43 6.09
CA ILE A 43 -3.87 9.58 6.48
C ILE A 43 -3.97 10.11 7.92
N GLN A 44 -3.23 9.52 8.87
CA GLN A 44 -3.24 9.94 10.26
C GLN A 44 -2.78 11.39 10.42
N TYR A 45 -1.68 11.76 9.76
CA TYR A 45 -1.13 13.12 9.82
C TYR A 45 -2.08 14.15 9.19
N SER A 46 -2.80 13.78 8.12
CA SER A 46 -3.75 14.68 7.46
C SER A 46 -5.13 14.75 8.12
N LEU A 47 -5.50 13.75 8.93
CA LEU A 47 -6.67 13.80 9.81
C LEU A 47 -6.42 14.65 11.05
N ASN A 48 -5.20 14.59 11.59
CA ASN A 48 -4.82 15.30 12.80
C ASN A 48 -3.60 16.18 12.52
N PRO A 49 -3.73 17.21 11.65
CA PRO A 49 -2.63 18.12 11.40
C PRO A 49 -2.25 18.83 12.71
N PRO A 50 -0.96 19.13 12.94
CA PRO A 50 -0.53 19.92 14.08
C PRO A 50 -1.38 21.19 14.22
N ASN A 51 -1.84 21.48 15.43
CA ASN A 51 -2.59 22.71 15.71
C ASN A 51 -1.71 23.92 15.37
N MET A 52 -2.08 24.63 14.31
CA MET A 52 -1.51 25.92 13.96
C MET A 52 -2.50 27.01 14.34
N HIS A 53 -2.05 27.93 15.18
CA HIS A 53 -2.76 29.19 15.41
C HIS A 53 -2.48 30.11 14.24
N TYR A 54 -3.42 30.16 13.31
CA TYR A 54 -3.33 31.07 12.18
C TYR A 54 -3.81 32.46 12.60
N ASN A 55 -2.86 33.40 12.69
CA ASN A 55 -3.19 34.82 12.77
C ASN A 55 -3.61 35.34 11.39
N LEU A 56 -4.57 36.27 11.34
CA LEU A 56 -5.00 36.96 10.10
C LEU A 56 -3.82 37.57 9.33
N LEU A 57 -2.82 38.05 10.06
CA LEU A 57 -1.51 38.44 9.53
C LEU A 57 -0.47 37.42 10.03
N PRO A 58 0.05 36.54 9.16
CA PRO A 58 0.99 35.52 9.59
C PRO A 58 2.35 36.15 9.92
N ASP A 59 2.72 36.07 11.20
CA ASP A 59 4.05 36.43 11.70
C ASP A 59 5.12 35.42 11.21
N ILE A 60 6.39 35.69 11.54
CA ILE A 60 7.52 34.83 11.15
C ILE A 60 7.35 33.41 11.72
N LYS A 61 6.82 33.27 12.93
CA LYS A 61 6.63 31.97 13.59
C LYS A 61 5.54 31.15 12.88
N THR A 62 4.39 31.74 12.56
CA THR A 62 3.31 31.09 11.80
C THR A 62 3.81 30.64 10.43
N ARG A 63 4.64 31.46 9.74
CA ARG A 63 5.23 31.09 8.44
C ARG A 63 6.17 29.89 8.55
N ILE A 64 7.03 29.86 9.58
CA ILE A 64 7.93 28.73 9.82
C ILE A 64 7.13 27.44 10.11
N GLN A 65 6.09 27.53 10.94
CA GLN A 65 5.22 26.40 11.26
C GLN A 65 4.48 25.88 10.02
N LYS A 66 3.93 26.78 9.19
CA LYS A 66 3.27 26.42 7.93
C LYS A 66 4.24 25.73 6.97
N ASN A 67 5.46 26.26 6.83
CA ASN A 67 6.47 25.64 6.00
C ASN A 67 6.85 24.24 6.51
N ALA A 68 6.99 24.05 7.83
CA ALA A 68 7.26 22.74 8.41
C ALA A 68 6.14 21.73 8.15
N LEU A 69 4.88 22.16 8.28
CA LEU A 69 3.71 21.35 7.90
C LEU A 69 3.77 20.96 6.43
N ASP A 70 3.96 21.92 5.53
CA ASP A 70 3.94 21.69 4.09
C ASP A 70 5.04 20.72 3.67
N CYS A 71 6.25 20.89 4.22
CA CYS A 71 7.36 19.97 4.01
C CYS A 71 7.02 18.55 4.46
N GLU A 72 6.42 18.39 5.64
CA GLU A 72 6.10 17.06 6.17
C GLU A 72 5.00 16.37 5.37
N VAL A 73 3.96 17.12 4.98
CA VAL A 73 2.87 16.59 4.14
C VAL A 73 3.39 16.21 2.77
N ALA A 74 4.22 17.05 2.14
CA ALA A 74 4.84 16.75 0.86
C ALA A 74 5.73 15.50 0.95
N ARG A 75 6.52 15.35 2.02
CA ARG A 75 7.34 14.15 2.28
C ARG A 75 6.49 12.89 2.42
N LEU A 76 5.38 12.96 3.16
CA LEU A 76 4.46 11.84 3.35
C LEU A 76 3.76 11.46 2.04
N ILE A 77 3.30 12.44 1.25
CA ILE A 77 2.74 12.21 -0.10
C ILE A 77 3.78 11.56 -1.00
N HIS A 78 5.03 12.04 -1.00
CA HIS A 78 6.11 11.47 -1.80
C HIS A 78 6.32 9.98 -1.48
N ASN A 79 6.45 9.66 -0.19
CA ASN A 79 6.65 8.29 0.28
C ASN A 79 5.45 7.39 -0.09
N TYR A 80 4.24 7.92 0.03
CA TYR A 80 3.03 7.23 -0.37
C TYR A 80 3.05 6.88 -1.86
N VAL A 81 3.19 7.88 -2.75
CA VAL A 81 3.13 7.65 -4.20
C VAL A 81 4.30 6.81 -4.71
N ALA A 82 5.48 6.92 -4.08
CA ALA A 82 6.64 6.08 -4.39
C ALA A 82 6.41 4.61 -4.00
N SER A 83 5.88 4.36 -2.81
CA SER A 83 5.58 2.99 -2.36
C SER A 83 4.39 2.38 -3.11
N ALA A 84 3.35 3.16 -3.43
CA ALA A 84 2.25 2.75 -4.30
C ALA A 84 2.76 2.29 -5.67
N LYS A 85 3.61 3.10 -6.31
CA LYS A 85 4.18 2.78 -7.62
C LYS A 85 5.06 1.52 -7.56
N THR A 86 5.85 1.37 -6.51
CA THR A 86 6.64 0.15 -6.25
C THR A 86 5.74 -1.08 -6.17
N LEU A 87 4.68 -1.03 -5.35
CA LEU A 87 3.74 -2.13 -5.19
C LEU A 87 3.09 -2.50 -6.52
N VAL A 88 2.62 -1.52 -7.30
CA VAL A 88 2.04 -1.75 -8.63
C VAL A 88 3.01 -2.50 -9.56
N ASP A 89 4.26 -2.06 -9.63
CA ASP A 89 5.25 -2.67 -10.54
C ASP A 89 5.69 -4.06 -10.08
N VAL A 90 5.73 -4.30 -8.76
CA VAL A 90 5.91 -5.64 -8.20
C VAL A 90 4.69 -6.51 -8.52
N SER A 91 3.46 -6.04 -8.29
CA SER A 91 2.22 -6.77 -8.55
C SER A 91 2.12 -7.24 -10.00
N ARG A 92 2.44 -6.36 -10.97
CA ARG A 92 2.47 -6.72 -12.40
C ARG A 92 3.48 -7.81 -12.72
N ARG A 93 4.66 -7.76 -12.10
CA ARG A 93 5.71 -8.78 -12.31
C ARG A 93 5.29 -10.11 -11.70
N TYR A 94 4.64 -10.05 -10.54
CA TYR A 94 4.21 -11.22 -9.80
C TYR A 94 2.99 -11.89 -10.44
N SER A 95 2.01 -11.13 -10.90
CA SER A 95 0.85 -11.65 -11.62
C SER A 95 1.26 -12.40 -12.88
N ARG A 96 2.24 -11.87 -13.64
CA ARG A 96 2.80 -12.55 -14.82
C ARG A 96 3.56 -13.83 -14.49
N LYS A 97 4.21 -13.90 -13.33
CA LYS A 97 5.14 -14.97 -12.99
C LYS A 97 4.47 -16.12 -12.23
N TYR A 98 3.51 -15.82 -11.37
CA TYR A 98 3.03 -16.76 -10.36
C TYR A 98 1.54 -17.11 -10.48
N LEU A 99 0.78 -16.44 -11.36
CA LEU A 99 -0.59 -16.83 -11.67
C LEU A 99 -0.64 -17.74 -12.90
N ASN A 100 -1.56 -18.70 -12.88
CA ASN A 100 -1.94 -19.42 -14.10
C ASN A 100 -2.70 -18.48 -15.07
N PRO A 101 -2.83 -18.86 -16.36
CA PRO A 101 -3.45 -18.00 -17.37
C PRO A 101 -4.86 -17.50 -17.01
N ASP A 102 -5.69 -18.38 -16.43
CA ASP A 102 -7.08 -18.06 -16.10
C ASP A 102 -7.19 -17.04 -14.96
N LEU A 103 -6.46 -17.26 -13.86
CA LEU A 103 -6.41 -16.32 -12.74
C LEU A 103 -5.74 -15.01 -13.13
N LYS A 104 -4.73 -15.06 -14.01
CA LYS A 104 -4.10 -13.86 -14.55
C LYS A 104 -5.10 -13.02 -15.35
N ALA A 105 -5.90 -13.64 -16.21
CA ALA A 105 -6.93 -12.93 -16.98
C ALA A 105 -7.98 -12.28 -16.05
N LYS A 106 -8.41 -13.00 -15.00
CA LYS A 106 -9.31 -12.44 -13.97
C LYS A 106 -8.67 -11.27 -13.21
N TYR A 107 -7.40 -11.39 -12.83
CA TYR A 107 -6.65 -10.33 -12.18
C TYR A 107 -6.55 -9.08 -13.05
N ASP A 108 -6.13 -9.24 -14.32
CA ASP A 108 -5.96 -8.12 -15.25
C ASP A 108 -7.30 -7.41 -15.52
N LYS A 109 -8.40 -8.19 -15.63
CA LYS A 109 -9.75 -7.62 -15.72
C LYS A 109 -10.10 -6.81 -14.47
N LYS A 110 -9.90 -7.37 -13.27
CA LYS A 110 -10.20 -6.67 -12.00
C LYS A 110 -9.40 -5.37 -11.86
N VAL A 111 -8.12 -5.39 -12.22
CA VAL A 111 -7.26 -4.19 -12.27
C VAL A 111 -7.81 -3.15 -13.25
N SER A 112 -8.18 -3.58 -14.46
CA SER A 112 -8.77 -2.69 -15.47
C SER A 112 -10.07 -2.06 -14.98
N ASP A 113 -11.00 -2.87 -14.48
CA ASP A 113 -12.31 -2.41 -14.02
C ASP A 113 -12.18 -1.44 -12.83
N THR A 114 -11.19 -1.65 -11.95
CA THR A 114 -10.97 -0.81 -10.77
C THR A 114 -10.25 0.51 -11.10
N PHE A 115 -9.27 0.51 -12.01
CA PHE A 115 -8.34 1.64 -12.16
C PHE A 115 -8.37 2.33 -13.53
N ALA A 116 -8.83 1.67 -14.60
CA ALA A 116 -8.65 2.18 -15.96
C ALA A 116 -9.43 3.47 -16.24
N LYS A 117 -10.56 3.68 -15.56
CA LYS A 117 -11.42 4.87 -15.69
C LYS A 117 -11.51 5.70 -14.41
N ASP A 118 -10.81 5.30 -13.35
CA ASP A 118 -10.87 5.97 -12.06
C ASP A 118 -9.94 7.20 -12.03
N PRO A 119 -10.48 8.42 -12.01
CA PRO A 119 -9.67 9.64 -12.06
C PRO A 119 -8.76 9.75 -10.84
N CYS A 120 -9.26 9.41 -9.64
CA CYS A 120 -8.49 9.47 -8.39
C CYS A 120 -7.22 8.62 -8.48
N SER A 121 -7.34 7.37 -8.91
CA SER A 121 -6.22 6.46 -9.06
C SER A 121 -5.22 6.94 -10.10
N LYS A 122 -5.70 7.46 -11.24
CA LYS A 122 -4.81 8.02 -12.25
C LYS A 122 -4.05 9.24 -11.74
N ILE A 123 -4.72 10.10 -10.97
CA ILE A 123 -4.08 11.25 -10.33
C ILE A 123 -3.00 10.76 -9.36
N VAL A 124 -3.28 9.82 -8.45
CA VAL A 124 -2.27 9.25 -7.53
C VAL A 124 -1.04 8.72 -8.29
N HIS A 125 -1.27 7.96 -9.37
CA HIS A 125 -0.20 7.39 -10.17
C HIS A 125 0.68 8.44 -10.84
N LYS A 126 0.07 9.53 -11.31
CA LYS A 126 0.77 10.61 -12.00
C LYS A 126 1.30 11.68 -11.05
N LEU A 127 0.81 11.76 -9.83
CA LEU A 127 1.28 12.70 -8.80
C LEU A 127 2.76 12.49 -8.49
N ARG A 128 3.27 11.25 -8.54
CA ARG A 128 4.72 11.00 -8.46
C ARG A 128 5.49 11.73 -9.56
N ASN A 129 5.01 11.68 -10.79
CA ASN A 129 5.68 12.32 -11.92
C ASN A 129 5.59 13.84 -11.83
N PHE A 130 4.44 14.38 -11.39
CA PHE A 130 4.32 15.79 -11.04
C PHE A 130 5.40 16.22 -10.04
N MET A 131 5.55 15.48 -8.94
CA MET A 131 6.53 15.78 -7.89
C MET A 131 7.99 15.66 -8.33
N LEU A 132 8.27 14.81 -9.33
CA LEU A 132 9.63 14.63 -9.84
C LEU A 132 10.03 15.63 -10.93
N HIS A 133 9.05 16.16 -11.68
CA HIS A 133 9.33 16.93 -12.89
C HIS A 133 8.80 18.36 -12.86
N VAL A 134 7.98 18.72 -11.89
CA VAL A 134 7.29 20.00 -11.84
C VAL A 134 7.55 20.70 -10.52
N ASP A 135 6.91 20.24 -9.45
CA ASP A 135 6.95 20.91 -8.16
C ASP A 135 6.39 20.01 -7.05
N MET A 136 6.58 20.41 -5.79
CA MET A 136 5.85 19.84 -4.66
C MET A 136 4.39 20.31 -4.69
N PRO A 137 3.42 19.44 -4.34
CA PRO A 137 2.02 19.84 -4.34
C PRO A 137 1.80 20.92 -3.28
N SER A 138 1.14 22.01 -3.68
CA SER A 138 0.74 23.06 -2.73
C SER A 138 -0.25 22.47 -1.72
N ILE A 139 0.01 22.71 -0.43
CA ILE A 139 -0.85 22.22 0.66
C ILE A 139 -1.68 23.38 1.20
N SER A 140 -3.00 23.22 1.16
CA SER A 140 -3.94 24.15 1.76
C SER A 140 -4.53 23.55 3.04
N SER A 141 -4.63 24.39 4.07
CA SER A 141 -5.30 24.05 5.33
C SER A 141 -6.61 24.80 5.39
N GLN A 142 -7.72 24.10 5.56
CA GLN A 142 -8.96 24.79 5.95
C GLN A 142 -8.88 25.13 7.42
N ILE A 143 -9.20 26.39 7.75
CA ILE A 143 -9.17 26.94 9.10
C ILE A 143 -10.61 27.22 9.50
N ASN A 144 -11.05 26.64 10.61
CA ASN A 144 -12.29 27.07 11.23
C ASN A 144 -12.03 28.42 11.91
N ILE A 145 -12.66 29.47 11.39
CA ILE A 145 -12.44 30.85 11.84
C ILE A 145 -12.90 31.07 13.29
N LEU A 146 -13.89 30.31 13.77
CA LEU A 146 -14.42 30.44 15.13
C LEU A 146 -13.48 29.82 16.17
N THR A 147 -12.80 28.74 15.82
CA THR A 147 -11.89 28.02 16.74
C THR A 147 -10.41 28.29 16.45
N GLY A 148 -10.09 28.91 15.32
CA GLY A 148 -8.72 29.06 14.81
C GLY A 148 -8.02 27.74 14.49
N SER A 149 -8.73 26.60 14.53
CA SER A 149 -8.15 25.26 14.33
C SER A 149 -8.23 24.83 12.87
N SER A 150 -7.22 24.07 12.40
CA SER A 150 -7.28 23.47 11.06
C SER A 150 -8.22 22.27 11.07
N SER A 151 -9.17 22.22 10.12
CA SER A 151 -10.12 21.11 10.02
C SER A 151 -9.58 19.94 9.20
N TYR A 152 -8.86 20.22 8.10
CA TYR A 152 -8.23 19.18 7.27
C TYR A 152 -7.24 19.80 6.27
N LEU A 153 -6.32 18.95 5.79
CA LEU A 153 -5.40 19.28 4.70
C LEU A 153 -6.00 18.95 3.34
N SER A 154 -5.71 19.78 2.35
CA SER A 154 -6.20 19.62 1.00
C SER A 154 -5.19 20.03 -0.06
N LEU A 155 -5.34 19.48 -1.27
CA LEU A 155 -4.59 19.87 -2.46
C LEU A 155 -5.50 20.72 -3.36
N PRO A 156 -5.09 21.95 -3.73
CA PRO A 156 -5.86 22.79 -4.65
C PRO A 156 -5.70 22.28 -6.10
N PRO A 157 -6.80 21.89 -6.79
CA PRO A 157 -6.72 21.36 -8.15
C PRO A 157 -6.09 22.33 -9.15
N GLU A 158 -6.32 23.63 -9.00
CA GLU A 158 -5.79 24.68 -9.88
C GLU A 158 -4.25 24.75 -9.84
N LYS A 159 -3.62 24.36 -8.73
CA LYS A 159 -2.15 24.26 -8.63
C LYS A 159 -1.64 23.03 -9.35
N LEU A 160 -2.38 21.92 -9.28
CA LEU A 160 -2.03 20.68 -9.98
C LEU A 160 -2.19 20.82 -11.50
N LEU A 161 -3.23 21.53 -11.96
CA LEU A 161 -3.52 21.78 -13.37
C LEU A 161 -2.41 22.53 -14.14
N LYS A 162 -1.44 23.11 -13.43
CA LYS A 162 -0.25 23.73 -14.05
C LYS A 162 0.62 22.74 -14.83
N TRP A 163 0.49 21.45 -14.56
CA TRP A 163 1.27 20.43 -15.26
C TRP A 163 0.51 19.87 -16.46
N ASN A 164 1.10 19.98 -17.64
CA ASN A 164 0.52 19.48 -18.89
C ASN A 164 0.59 17.94 -19.05
N GLY A 165 1.14 17.23 -18.06
CA GLY A 165 1.26 15.76 -18.09
C GLY A 165 0.01 15.00 -17.65
N TRP A 166 -1.07 15.67 -17.24
CA TRP A 166 -2.38 15.04 -16.99
C TRP A 166 -3.02 14.59 -18.31
N ASN A 167 -3.65 13.40 -18.33
CA ASN A 167 -4.44 13.00 -19.51
C ASN A 167 -5.88 13.52 -19.33
N ASN A 168 -6.71 13.36 -20.36
CA ASN A 168 -8.08 13.88 -20.40
C ASN A 168 -8.90 13.55 -19.13
N ILE A 169 -8.85 12.31 -18.63
CA ILE A 169 -9.65 11.89 -17.45
C ILE A 169 -9.19 12.63 -16.18
N GLU A 170 -7.88 12.66 -15.93
CA GLU A 170 -7.31 13.34 -14.77
C GLU A 170 -7.54 14.86 -14.85
N LYS A 171 -7.34 15.42 -16.05
CA LYS A 171 -7.49 16.85 -16.31
C LYS A 171 -8.94 17.31 -16.14
N GLU A 172 -9.90 16.61 -16.76
CA GLU A 172 -11.33 16.89 -16.66
C GLU A 172 -11.81 16.83 -15.20
N HIS A 173 -11.33 15.84 -14.44
CA HIS A 173 -11.65 15.74 -13.02
C HIS A 173 -11.10 16.91 -12.21
N LEU A 174 -9.83 17.28 -12.41
CA LEU A 174 -9.21 18.42 -11.73
C LEU A 174 -9.88 19.76 -12.12
N GLU A 175 -10.26 19.95 -13.40
CA GLU A 175 -10.99 21.13 -13.87
C GLU A 175 -12.40 21.21 -13.26
N THR A 176 -13.09 20.06 -13.15
CA THR A 176 -14.39 19.98 -12.49
C THR A 176 -14.29 20.39 -11.02
N LEU A 177 -13.32 19.87 -10.27
CA LEU A 177 -13.09 20.29 -8.88
C LEU A 177 -12.75 21.79 -8.80
N SER A 178 -11.85 22.26 -9.66
CA SER A 178 -11.43 23.67 -9.69
C SER A 178 -12.60 24.62 -9.97
N SER A 179 -13.46 24.31 -10.94
CA SER A 179 -14.63 25.14 -11.32
C SER A 179 -15.68 25.24 -10.21
N LYS A 180 -15.78 24.20 -9.36
CA LYS A 180 -16.66 24.18 -8.19
C LYS A 180 -16.02 24.77 -6.94
N ASN A 181 -14.77 25.25 -7.04
CA ASN A 181 -13.96 25.68 -5.89
C ASN A 181 -13.81 24.57 -4.82
N GLU A 182 -13.81 23.31 -5.26
CA GLU A 182 -13.60 22.13 -4.42
C GLU A 182 -12.12 21.79 -4.37
N THR A 183 -11.68 21.21 -3.25
CA THR A 183 -10.29 20.77 -3.06
C THR A 183 -10.20 19.27 -2.86
N ILE A 184 -9.03 18.71 -3.16
CA ILE A 184 -8.76 17.28 -2.89
C ILE A 184 -8.42 17.15 -1.41
N VAL A 185 -9.36 16.65 -0.61
CA VAL A 185 -9.12 16.38 0.82
C VAL A 185 -8.15 15.21 0.96
N VAL A 186 -6.96 15.46 1.50
CA VAL A 186 -5.80 14.55 1.48
C VAL A 186 -6.16 13.17 2.04
N HIS A 187 -6.68 13.10 3.28
CA HIS A 187 -6.97 11.81 3.91
C HIS A 187 -7.98 10.99 3.12
N LYS A 188 -9.09 11.61 2.66
CA LYS A 188 -10.14 10.90 1.90
C LYS A 188 -9.61 10.38 0.58
N PHE A 189 -8.91 11.24 -0.15
CA PHE A 189 -8.39 10.94 -1.48
C PHE A 189 -7.41 9.76 -1.47
N PHE A 190 -6.43 9.79 -0.56
CA PHE A 190 -5.46 8.70 -0.45
C PHE A 190 -6.05 7.44 0.19
N GLN A 191 -7.00 7.57 1.13
CA GLN A 191 -7.70 6.41 1.69
C GLN A 191 -8.51 5.66 0.63
N GLU A 192 -9.20 6.37 -0.25
CA GLU A 192 -9.97 5.76 -1.34
C GLU A 192 -9.08 4.92 -2.27
N TYR A 193 -7.92 5.45 -2.68
CA TYR A 193 -6.97 4.70 -3.48
C TYR A 193 -6.39 3.51 -2.70
N THR A 194 -6.03 3.69 -1.43
CA THR A 194 -5.51 2.61 -0.58
C THR A 194 -6.49 1.44 -0.49
N ASN A 195 -7.79 1.72 -0.33
CA ASN A 195 -8.82 0.67 -0.27
C ASN A 195 -8.89 -0.13 -1.58
N LYS A 196 -8.81 0.54 -2.74
CA LYS A 196 -8.77 -0.14 -4.05
C LYS A 196 -7.52 -1.02 -4.18
N VAL A 197 -6.36 -0.53 -3.74
CA VAL A 197 -5.11 -1.29 -3.77
C VAL A 197 -5.15 -2.51 -2.84
N LEU A 198 -5.72 -2.37 -1.64
CA LEU A 198 -5.92 -3.48 -0.68
C LEU A 198 -6.67 -4.64 -1.35
N ILE A 199 -7.83 -4.35 -1.96
CA ILE A 199 -8.67 -5.36 -2.62
C ILE A 199 -7.89 -6.10 -3.72
N ILE A 200 -7.16 -5.36 -4.55
CA ILE A 200 -6.41 -5.92 -5.69
C ILE A 200 -5.19 -6.72 -5.21
N THR A 201 -4.54 -6.27 -4.14
CA THR A 201 -3.37 -6.92 -3.54
C THR A 201 -3.77 -8.25 -2.91
N ASN A 202 -4.88 -8.27 -2.17
CA ASN A 202 -5.42 -9.49 -1.57
C ASN A 202 -5.82 -10.51 -2.64
N PHE A 203 -6.50 -10.06 -3.70
CA PHE A 203 -6.85 -10.93 -4.82
C PHE A 203 -5.60 -11.55 -5.48
N LEU A 204 -4.54 -10.76 -5.68
CA LEU A 204 -3.29 -11.26 -6.25
C LEU A 204 -2.63 -12.31 -5.35
N LEU A 205 -2.54 -12.04 -4.04
CA LEU A 205 -1.93 -12.96 -3.08
C LEU A 205 -2.69 -14.29 -3.00
N GLY A 206 -4.02 -14.24 -2.90
CA GLY A 206 -4.86 -15.44 -2.93
C GLY A 206 -4.68 -16.22 -4.23
N GLY A 207 -4.69 -15.54 -5.38
CA GLY A 207 -4.47 -16.18 -6.67
C GLY A 207 -3.08 -16.83 -6.81
N ILE A 208 -2.03 -16.24 -6.22
CA ILE A 208 -0.69 -16.84 -6.19
C ILE A 208 -0.71 -18.10 -5.31
N ALA A 209 -1.37 -18.03 -4.14
CA ALA A 209 -1.52 -19.16 -3.24
C ALA A 209 -2.22 -20.33 -3.94
N ASP A 210 -3.36 -20.05 -4.57
CA ASP A 210 -4.19 -21.05 -5.24
C ASP A 210 -3.47 -21.68 -6.43
N THR A 211 -2.79 -20.85 -7.24
CA THR A 211 -2.01 -21.35 -8.39
C THR A 211 -0.90 -22.31 -7.95
N ASN A 212 -0.28 -22.05 -6.81
CA ASN A 212 0.91 -22.77 -6.33
C ASN A 212 0.61 -23.60 -5.07
N LYS A 213 -0.66 -23.97 -4.87
CA LYS A 213 -1.15 -24.56 -3.61
C LYS A 213 -0.39 -25.84 -3.29
N LYS A 214 -0.21 -26.70 -4.27
CA LYS A 214 0.49 -27.98 -4.11
C LYS A 214 1.93 -27.76 -3.65
N GLU A 215 2.67 -26.91 -4.37
CA GLU A 215 4.07 -26.63 -4.10
C GLU A 215 4.27 -25.99 -2.71
N LEU A 216 3.35 -25.10 -2.31
CA LEU A 216 3.34 -24.48 -0.99
C LEU A 216 2.99 -25.49 0.10
N SER A 217 1.98 -26.33 -0.09
CA SER A 217 1.61 -27.38 0.87
C SER A 217 2.77 -28.35 1.12
N GLU A 218 3.47 -28.78 0.08
CA GLU A 218 4.59 -29.73 0.24
C GLU A 218 5.73 -29.17 1.13
N ILE A 219 6.07 -27.88 0.97
CA ILE A 219 7.10 -27.26 1.83
C ILE A 219 6.60 -27.05 3.26
N TYR A 220 5.33 -26.68 3.45
CA TYR A 220 4.75 -26.47 4.77
C TYR A 220 4.57 -27.79 5.52
N ASP A 221 4.15 -28.87 4.86
CA ASP A 221 4.04 -30.20 5.48
C ASP A 221 5.40 -30.75 5.90
N LEU A 222 6.45 -30.51 5.10
CA LEU A 222 7.81 -30.89 5.49
C LEU A 222 8.32 -30.01 6.62
N HIS A 223 7.91 -28.74 6.66
CA HIS A 223 8.23 -27.81 7.71
C HIS A 223 7.60 -28.16 9.05
N ASP A 224 6.29 -28.45 9.08
CA ASP A 224 5.54 -28.83 10.27
C ASP A 224 6.17 -30.07 10.92
N ARG A 225 6.52 -31.09 10.11
CA ARG A 225 7.25 -32.28 10.58
C ARG A 225 8.63 -31.98 11.15
N ILE A 226 9.29 -30.90 10.71
CA ILE A 226 10.52 -30.43 11.35
C ILE A 226 10.20 -29.83 12.71
N LEU A 227 9.19 -28.95 12.81
CA LEU A 227 8.81 -28.25 14.04
C LEU A 227 8.23 -29.17 15.12
N GLU A 228 7.41 -30.16 14.77
CA GLU A 228 6.93 -31.20 15.69
C GLU A 228 8.09 -31.92 16.40
N GLY A 229 9.22 -32.07 15.70
CA GLY A 229 10.44 -32.65 16.26
C GLY A 229 11.29 -31.71 17.12
N VAL A 230 10.90 -30.44 17.29
CA VAL A 230 11.65 -29.40 18.03
C VAL A 230 10.87 -28.77 19.20
N LYS A 231 9.57 -29.01 19.36
CA LYS A 231 8.77 -28.55 20.53
C LYS A 231 9.31 -28.97 21.92
N ALA A 232 10.45 -29.67 22.00
CA ALA A 232 11.17 -30.02 23.22
C ALA A 232 12.26 -29.00 23.66
N ASP A 233 12.77 -28.14 22.76
CA ASP A 233 13.90 -27.25 23.05
C ASP A 233 13.53 -25.80 22.71
N ASN A 234 13.51 -24.93 23.73
CA ASN A 234 12.99 -23.55 23.64
C ASN A 234 13.73 -22.68 22.60
N TYR A 235 12.94 -22.15 21.67
CA TYR A 235 13.21 -21.18 20.59
C TYR A 235 13.96 -21.68 19.33
N ILE A 236 13.32 -21.48 18.18
CA ILE A 236 13.88 -21.65 16.83
C ILE A 236 13.70 -20.34 16.07
N THR A 237 14.79 -19.79 15.52
CA THR A 237 14.69 -18.82 14.42
C THR A 237 14.28 -19.56 13.15
N ASP A 238 13.05 -19.31 12.70
CA ASP A 238 12.46 -20.03 11.58
C ASP A 238 12.22 -19.12 10.36
N PRO A 239 12.89 -19.38 9.21
CA PRO A 239 12.63 -18.63 8.00
C PRO A 239 11.21 -18.78 7.43
N LEU A 240 10.45 -19.81 7.85
CA LEU A 240 9.07 -20.05 7.44
C LEU A 240 8.03 -19.68 8.53
N PHE A 241 8.45 -19.07 9.64
CA PHE A 241 7.56 -18.72 10.76
C PHE A 241 6.37 -17.84 10.35
N VAL A 242 6.51 -17.09 9.26
CA VAL A 242 5.41 -16.37 8.65
C VAL A 242 4.60 -17.33 7.78
N HIS A 243 3.69 -18.07 8.41
CA HIS A 243 2.66 -18.81 7.67
C HIS A 243 1.75 -17.80 6.96
N PHE A 244 1.94 -17.60 5.66
CA PHE A 244 1.09 -16.70 4.86
C PHE A 244 -0.24 -17.31 4.46
N PHE A 245 -0.29 -18.64 4.41
CA PHE A 245 -1.45 -19.41 3.98
C PHE A 245 -1.70 -20.44 5.06
N SER A 246 -2.50 -20.08 6.07
CA SER A 246 -2.96 -21.06 7.05
C SER A 246 -3.83 -22.09 6.32
N ARG A 247 -3.81 -23.36 6.73
CA ARG A 247 -4.57 -24.44 6.04
C ARG A 247 -6.09 -24.23 6.04
N ASN A 248 -6.60 -23.26 6.81
CA ASN A 248 -8.02 -23.06 7.12
C ASN A 248 -8.61 -21.70 6.72
N GLU A 249 -7.82 -20.75 6.19
CA GLU A 249 -8.40 -19.47 5.76
C GLU A 249 -8.98 -19.58 4.36
N GLN A 250 -10.30 -19.74 4.30
CA GLN A 250 -11.08 -19.41 3.11
C GLN A 250 -11.00 -17.90 2.91
N TYR A 251 -10.36 -17.47 1.81
CA TYR A 251 -10.49 -16.09 1.33
C TYR A 251 -11.95 -15.88 0.91
N THR A 252 -12.74 -15.21 1.75
CA THR A 252 -14.09 -14.77 1.35
C THR A 252 -13.97 -13.67 0.29
N GLU A 253 -14.92 -13.63 -0.65
CA GLU A 253 -14.96 -12.64 -1.73
C GLU A 253 -15.04 -11.18 -1.22
N ASP A 254 -15.36 -11.01 0.07
CA ASP A 254 -15.60 -9.72 0.73
C ASP A 254 -14.36 -9.09 1.39
N GLY A 255 -13.18 -9.72 1.33
CA GLY A 255 -11.93 -9.03 1.64
C GLY A 255 -11.70 -8.65 3.11
N ASP A 256 -12.38 -9.29 4.06
CA ASP A 256 -12.15 -9.11 5.50
C ASP A 256 -10.85 -9.79 5.96
N ILE A 257 -9.71 -9.16 5.63
CA ILE A 257 -8.42 -9.35 6.30
C ILE A 257 -8.19 -8.14 7.22
N ILE A 258 -9.17 -7.84 8.07
CA ILE A 258 -9.01 -6.83 9.13
C ILE A 258 -8.32 -7.44 10.36
N SER A 259 -8.35 -8.77 10.54
CA SER A 259 -7.85 -9.40 11.78
C SER A 259 -6.33 -9.66 11.84
N ILE A 260 -5.60 -9.71 10.72
CA ILE A 260 -4.15 -10.02 10.74
C ILE A 260 -3.28 -8.79 11.07
N PHE A 261 -3.84 -7.57 11.06
CA PHE A 261 -3.05 -6.34 11.15
C PHE A 261 -3.26 -5.51 12.42
N GLN A 262 -4.07 -5.97 13.38
CA GLN A 262 -4.17 -5.30 14.69
C GLN A 262 -2.89 -5.42 15.52
N ASP A 263 -2.01 -6.40 15.23
CA ASP A 263 -0.82 -6.66 16.04
C ASP A 263 0.49 -6.02 15.52
N TYR A 264 0.44 -5.16 14.50
CA TYR A 264 1.65 -4.53 13.93
C TYR A 264 1.51 -3.02 13.64
N ALA A 265 0.69 -2.30 14.42
CA ALA A 265 0.65 -0.84 14.46
C ALA A 265 1.34 -0.29 15.72
#